data_AF-A0A1V4XLF6-F1
#
_entry.id   AF-A0A1V4XLF6-F1
#
_cell.length_a   1.000
_cell.length_b   1.000
_cell.length_c   1.000
_cell.angle_alpha   90.00
_cell.angle_beta   90.00
_cell.angle_gamma   90.00
#
_symmetry.space_group_name_H-M   'P 1'
#
loop_
_entity.id
_entity.type
_entity.pdbx_description
1 polymer ?
#
loop_
_entity_poly.entity_id
_entity_poly.type
_entity_poly.pdbx_seq_one_letter_code
_entity_poly.pdbx_strand_id
1 'polypeptide(L)'
;MTARRNRERGMDVGTFAAEAAERREIFAGRKPCDCLIRNGRVVNLFTGEILEHPVAVHRGIVLAFEELPAVESRDADGRFVAPGFADCHIHIESTMLSPSEFARAVVRRGTTAVFADPHEISNSLGEEGFRLMLEATEGLPLDVFFLVPSCVPATPFETTKGEFPAEAIARLAANRRVVGLAEFMNVPGLLEAQGSCVEKMRLFRGGIVDGHAPLLSGRELSHYIACGIGSDHETTSLDEGREKLRKGMFLYLREGTSARNLLALAPLASPASASRLGFASDDRSPGELCREGHLDEILRRAVRCGIDPVTALRIACLSPFEHFRIFDRGAVAPGRRADLVLLEDLQGFAVSDVMKDGRWVWREGRYTVSFPGAEASAAPSSMELPRDGELRDKIAVRAEGPVLNVIGIVPGQILTEKRERRLSRTGAVLNAKALGLVKVAVIERHRGTGNVGVAFADGLGIEEGAIASTVAHDSHNLIVAGASDGEMLRAVEVLRRSGGGAVVVHNERVKAFLPLPLGGLMSQRPCEEVAVLHESLEVAAQALGRRVVDNPFMILSFLALPVIPHLKVTDRGLFDADRFEFIPLTRG
;
A
#
# COMPACT_ATOMS: atom_id res chain seq x y z
N MET A 1 -18.92 6.54 -14.97
CA MET A 1 -18.91 7.22 -16.30
C MET A 1 -18.45 8.69 -16.19
N THR A 2 -17.57 9.00 -15.21
CA THR A 2 -17.65 10.32 -14.55
C THR A 2 -16.32 11.04 -14.26
N ALA A 3 -15.15 10.51 -14.68
CA ALA A 3 -13.88 11.23 -14.56
C ALA A 3 -13.47 11.93 -15.88
N ARG A 4 -13.77 11.31 -17.04
CA ARG A 4 -13.44 11.85 -18.38
C ARG A 4 -14.18 13.14 -18.74
N ARG A 5 -15.25 13.49 -18.02
CA ARG A 5 -16.05 14.69 -18.32
C ARG A 5 -15.48 16.00 -17.77
N ASN A 6 -14.55 16.01 -16.80
CA ASN A 6 -14.33 17.25 -16.03
C ASN A 6 -13.00 17.99 -16.27
N ARG A 7 -11.93 17.38 -16.83
CA ARG A 7 -10.70 18.13 -17.12
C ARG A 7 -10.74 18.92 -18.44
N GLU A 8 -11.37 18.38 -19.49
CA GLU A 8 -11.43 19.03 -20.81
C GLU A 8 -12.73 19.83 -21.07
N ARG A 9 -13.82 19.57 -20.34
CA ARG A 9 -15.05 20.40 -20.49
C ARG A 9 -14.99 21.75 -19.79
N GLY A 10 -13.95 22.01 -18.99
CA GLY A 10 -13.79 23.25 -18.23
C GLY A 10 -12.97 24.33 -18.94
N MET A 11 -12.26 24.00 -20.01
CA MET A 11 -11.49 25.00 -20.76
C MET A 11 -12.43 25.76 -21.69
N ASP A 12 -12.59 27.06 -21.45
CA ASP A 12 -13.37 27.90 -22.36
C ASP A 12 -12.70 28.05 -23.72
N VAL A 13 -13.49 28.39 -24.74
CA VAL A 13 -13.04 28.51 -26.13
C VAL A 13 -11.94 29.58 -26.29
N GLY A 14 -11.98 30.65 -25.50
CA GLY A 14 -11.00 31.72 -25.51
C GLY A 14 -9.63 31.23 -25.03
N THR A 15 -9.60 30.52 -23.90
CA THR A 15 -8.38 29.90 -23.37
C THR A 15 -7.79 28.93 -24.38
N PHE A 16 -8.60 28.04 -24.96
CA PHE A 16 -8.14 27.08 -25.96
C PHE A 16 -7.58 27.76 -27.23
N ALA A 17 -8.27 28.80 -27.73
CA ALA A 17 -7.82 29.57 -28.88
C ALA A 17 -6.49 30.28 -28.60
N ALA A 18 -6.29 30.81 -27.39
CA ALA A 18 -5.03 31.42 -26.97
C ALA A 18 -3.89 30.40 -26.94
N GLU A 19 -4.11 29.19 -26.40
CA GLU A 19 -3.09 28.12 -26.43
C GLU A 19 -2.75 27.71 -27.87
N ALA A 20 -3.75 27.57 -28.74
CA ALA A 20 -3.53 27.19 -30.13
C ALA A 20 -2.75 28.27 -30.90
N ALA A 21 -3.07 29.54 -30.67
CA ALA A 21 -2.33 30.67 -31.25
C ALA A 21 -0.88 30.68 -30.75
N GLU A 22 -0.64 30.45 -29.46
CA GLU A 22 0.72 30.37 -28.91
C GLU A 22 1.52 29.21 -29.50
N ARG A 23 0.94 28.01 -29.60
CA ARG A 23 1.59 26.86 -30.26
C ARG A 23 1.98 27.19 -31.70
N ARG A 24 1.11 27.88 -32.45
CA ARG A 24 1.42 28.33 -33.82
C ARG A 24 2.64 29.26 -33.85
N GLU A 25 2.76 30.18 -32.90
CA GLU A 25 3.92 31.07 -32.81
C GLU A 25 5.21 30.32 -32.47
N ILE A 26 5.13 29.29 -31.62
CA ILE A 26 6.26 28.42 -31.28
C ILE A 26 6.71 27.61 -32.50
N PHE A 27 5.79 26.93 -33.18
CA PHE A 27 6.12 26.15 -34.38
C PHE A 27 6.60 27.02 -35.56
N ALA A 28 6.24 28.31 -35.57
CA ALA A 28 6.78 29.26 -36.54
C ALA A 28 8.14 29.86 -36.13
N GLY A 29 8.72 29.44 -34.99
CA GLY A 29 10.01 29.91 -34.48
C GLY A 29 9.98 31.34 -33.92
N ARG A 30 8.80 31.94 -33.74
CA ARG A 30 8.65 33.33 -33.25
C ARG A 30 8.57 33.43 -31.74
N LYS A 31 8.25 32.32 -31.06
CA LYS A 31 8.28 32.19 -29.60
C LYS A 31 9.04 30.94 -29.19
N PRO A 32 9.76 30.96 -28.05
CA PRO A 32 10.37 29.75 -27.52
C PRO A 32 9.35 28.86 -26.82
N CYS A 33 9.59 27.54 -26.84
CA CYS A 33 8.99 26.59 -25.90
C CYS A 33 9.65 26.71 -24.51
N ASP A 34 9.13 26.04 -23.49
CA ASP A 34 9.63 26.18 -22.12
C ASP A 34 10.98 25.50 -21.96
N CYS A 35 11.08 24.25 -22.42
CA CYS A 35 12.30 23.44 -22.32
C CYS A 35 12.51 22.62 -23.60
N LEU A 36 13.76 22.50 -24.03
CA LEU A 36 14.15 21.55 -25.06
C LEU A 36 15.23 20.60 -24.52
N ILE A 37 14.91 19.31 -24.50
CA ILE A 37 15.84 18.24 -24.13
C ILE A 37 16.55 17.78 -25.41
N ARG A 38 17.88 17.84 -25.46
CA ARG A 38 18.71 17.51 -26.62
C ARG A 38 19.55 16.26 -26.36
N ASN A 39 20.04 15.64 -27.43
CA ASN A 39 20.93 14.47 -27.41
C ASN A 39 20.42 13.31 -26.53
N GLY A 40 19.09 13.15 -26.45
CA GLY A 40 18.45 12.06 -25.71
C GLY A 40 18.03 10.92 -26.62
N ARG A 41 17.91 9.72 -26.05
CA ARG A 41 17.34 8.53 -26.70
C ARG A 41 15.91 8.31 -26.21
N VAL A 42 14.93 8.78 -26.96
CA VAL A 42 13.51 8.72 -26.61
C VAL A 42 13.00 7.29 -26.71
N VAL A 43 12.49 6.74 -25.60
CA VAL A 43 11.88 5.41 -25.58
C VAL A 43 10.40 5.52 -25.99
N ASN A 44 10.09 5.14 -27.23
CA ASN A 44 8.73 5.21 -27.76
C ASN A 44 7.93 3.94 -27.42
N LEU A 45 7.06 4.02 -26.41
CA LEU A 45 6.28 2.87 -25.94
C LEU A 45 5.11 2.45 -26.83
N PHE A 46 4.81 3.23 -27.89
CA PHE A 46 3.81 2.83 -28.89
C PHE A 46 4.40 1.94 -29.98
N THR A 47 5.63 2.23 -30.43
CA THR A 47 6.29 1.46 -31.49
C THR A 47 7.30 0.45 -30.96
N GLY A 48 7.79 0.65 -29.74
CA GLY A 48 8.88 -0.12 -29.16
C GLY A 48 10.28 0.37 -29.59
N GLU A 49 10.37 1.45 -30.36
CA GLU A 49 11.63 1.99 -30.88
C GLU A 49 12.31 2.93 -29.89
N ILE A 50 13.63 3.08 -30.06
CA ILE A 50 14.44 4.08 -29.37
C ILE A 50 14.86 5.11 -30.41
N LEU A 51 14.38 6.34 -30.26
CA LEU A 51 14.54 7.40 -31.25
C LEU A 51 15.56 8.45 -30.78
N GLU A 52 16.45 8.87 -31.68
CA GLU A 52 17.38 9.97 -31.42
C GLU A 52 16.77 11.29 -31.87
N HIS A 53 15.89 11.84 -31.02
CA HIS A 53 15.20 13.10 -31.27
C HIS A 53 15.30 14.02 -30.05
N PRO A 54 15.32 15.35 -30.25
CA PRO A 54 15.09 16.27 -29.15
C PRO A 54 13.63 16.14 -28.65
N VAL A 55 13.37 16.59 -27.43
CA VAL A 55 12.01 16.62 -26.85
C VAL A 55 11.70 18.03 -26.40
N ALA A 56 10.81 18.71 -27.13
CA ALA A 56 10.32 20.03 -26.79
C ALA A 56 9.17 19.92 -25.79
N VAL A 57 9.21 20.71 -24.73
CA VAL A 57 8.20 20.76 -23.67
C VAL A 57 7.67 22.18 -23.53
N HIS A 58 6.36 22.33 -23.45
CA HIS A 58 5.71 23.61 -23.22
C HIS A 58 4.38 23.43 -22.49
N ARG A 59 4.09 24.27 -21.49
CA ARG A 59 2.89 24.21 -20.64
C ARG A 59 2.63 22.83 -20.06
N GLY A 60 3.70 22.15 -19.65
CA GLY A 60 3.62 20.84 -19.00
C GLY A 60 3.31 19.66 -19.91
N ILE A 61 3.32 19.85 -21.22
CA ILE A 61 3.18 18.76 -22.21
C ILE A 61 4.44 18.64 -23.07
N VAL A 62 4.71 17.42 -23.52
CA VAL A 62 5.56 17.17 -24.67
C VAL A 62 4.87 17.80 -25.88
N LEU A 63 5.54 18.77 -26.50
CA LEU A 63 5.03 19.53 -27.62
C LEU A 63 5.41 18.89 -28.96
N ALA A 64 6.67 18.45 -29.08
CA ALA A 64 7.29 18.13 -30.37
C ALA A 64 8.58 17.31 -30.22
N PHE A 65 9.02 16.72 -31.33
CA PHE A 65 10.34 16.06 -31.48
C PHE A 65 11.30 16.86 -32.37
N GLU A 66 10.91 18.07 -32.73
CA GLU A 66 11.66 18.98 -33.58
C GLU A 66 12.55 19.91 -32.76
N GLU A 67 13.63 20.37 -33.38
CA GLU A 67 14.48 21.42 -32.85
C GLU A 67 13.73 22.75 -32.87
N LEU A 68 13.40 23.29 -31.69
CA LEU A 68 12.64 24.53 -31.51
C LEU A 68 13.42 25.53 -30.63
N PRO A 69 13.24 26.86 -30.82
CA PRO A 69 13.70 27.83 -29.82
C PRO A 69 13.12 27.48 -28.44
N ALA A 70 13.92 27.61 -27.38
CA ALA A 70 13.52 27.23 -26.02
C ALA A 70 14.05 28.22 -24.99
N VAL A 71 13.31 28.40 -23.89
CA VAL A 71 13.74 29.23 -22.75
C VAL A 71 14.87 28.52 -21.99
N GLU A 72 14.68 27.23 -21.69
CA GLU A 72 15.71 26.36 -21.12
C GLU A 72 16.12 25.28 -22.13
N SER A 73 17.41 24.97 -22.20
CA SER A 73 17.95 23.82 -22.92
C SER A 73 18.57 22.85 -21.94
N ARG A 74 18.25 21.56 -22.05
CA ARG A 74 18.87 20.48 -21.29
C ARG A 74 19.55 19.51 -22.24
N ASP A 75 20.84 19.28 -22.06
CA ASP A 75 21.51 18.15 -22.69
C ASP A 75 21.19 16.88 -21.89
N ALA A 76 20.78 15.81 -22.55
CA ALA A 76 20.58 14.51 -21.94
C ALA A 76 21.86 13.67 -21.92
N ASP A 77 22.94 14.09 -22.60
CA ASP A 77 24.23 13.41 -22.71
C ASP A 77 24.10 11.94 -23.17
N GLY A 78 23.21 11.65 -24.12
CA GLY A 78 22.94 10.29 -24.59
C GLY A 78 22.08 9.44 -23.66
N ARG A 79 21.59 9.98 -22.54
CA ARG A 79 20.65 9.26 -21.65
C ARG A 79 19.33 8.95 -22.35
N PHE A 80 18.62 7.95 -21.83
CA PHE A 80 17.29 7.62 -22.32
C PHE A 80 16.25 8.60 -21.76
N VAL A 81 15.36 9.08 -22.62
CA VAL A 81 14.19 9.87 -22.21
C VAL A 81 12.98 8.94 -22.21
N ALA A 82 12.47 8.62 -21.02
CA ALA A 82 11.32 7.73 -20.85
C ALA A 82 10.20 8.46 -20.08
N PRO A 83 8.95 7.96 -20.12
CA PRO A 83 7.90 8.48 -19.26
C PRO A 83 8.19 8.14 -17.80
N GLY A 84 7.69 8.95 -16.88
CA GLY A 84 7.71 8.62 -15.46
C GLY A 84 6.90 7.36 -15.15
N PHE A 85 7.31 6.67 -14.10
CA PHE A 85 6.76 5.37 -13.71
C PHE A 85 5.44 5.52 -12.94
N ALA A 86 4.58 4.51 -13.04
CA ALA A 86 3.27 4.44 -12.41
C ALA A 86 3.07 3.10 -11.69
N ASP A 87 2.77 3.16 -10.39
CA ASP A 87 2.50 1.97 -9.58
C ASP A 87 1.01 1.65 -9.62
N CYS A 88 0.63 0.49 -10.14
CA CYS A 88 -0.77 0.10 -10.35
C CYS A 88 -1.55 -0.14 -9.07
N HIS A 89 -0.90 -0.48 -7.95
CA HIS A 89 -1.57 -0.82 -6.70
C HIS A 89 -0.57 -0.72 -5.55
N ILE A 90 -0.84 0.19 -4.61
CA ILE A 90 -0.02 0.41 -3.42
C ILE A 90 -0.87 0.83 -2.22
N HIS A 91 -0.44 0.41 -1.04
CA HIS A 91 -0.87 0.98 0.24
C HIS A 91 0.24 1.89 0.75
N ILE A 92 0.10 3.22 0.65
CA ILE A 92 1.14 4.16 1.10
C ILE A 92 1.42 3.95 2.60
N GLU A 93 0.39 3.59 3.35
CA GLU A 93 0.43 3.31 4.79
C GLU A 93 1.42 2.19 5.15
N SER A 94 1.57 1.16 4.30
CA SER A 94 2.52 0.06 4.50
C SER A 94 3.98 0.52 4.55
N THR A 95 4.28 1.67 3.92
CA THR A 95 5.60 2.31 3.97
C THR A 95 5.88 2.97 5.30
N MET A 96 4.88 3.11 6.17
CA MET A 96 4.93 3.84 7.43
C MET A 96 5.34 5.31 7.26
N LEU A 97 5.28 5.85 6.03
CA LEU A 97 5.58 7.24 5.71
C LEU A 97 4.28 8.00 5.43
N SER A 98 4.26 9.26 5.84
CA SER A 98 3.25 10.21 5.33
C SER A 98 3.33 10.29 3.81
N PRO A 99 2.23 10.65 3.11
CA PRO A 99 2.25 10.77 1.65
C PRO A 99 3.33 11.72 1.11
N SER A 100 3.66 12.78 1.85
CA SER A 100 4.71 13.73 1.51
C SER A 100 6.11 13.08 1.53
N GLU A 101 6.42 12.32 2.58
CA GLU A 101 7.70 11.61 2.70
C GLU A 101 7.79 10.39 1.79
N PHE A 102 6.67 9.70 1.52
CA PHE A 102 6.59 8.70 0.47
C PHE A 102 6.94 9.30 -0.89
N ALA A 103 6.32 10.42 -1.29
CA ALA A 103 6.64 11.12 -2.53
C ALA A 103 8.12 11.52 -2.58
N ARG A 104 8.68 12.02 -1.48
CA ARG A 104 10.12 12.36 -1.38
C ARG A 104 11.02 11.12 -1.54
N ALA A 105 10.58 9.94 -1.14
CA ALA A 105 11.36 8.71 -1.31
C ALA A 105 11.37 8.23 -2.78
N VAL A 106 10.22 8.32 -3.47
CA VAL A 106 10.01 7.65 -4.77
C VAL A 106 10.17 8.56 -6.00
N VAL A 107 9.93 9.87 -5.89
CA VAL A 107 10.00 10.80 -7.04
C VAL A 107 11.42 10.90 -7.58
N ARG A 108 12.44 11.00 -6.72
CA ARG A 108 13.87 10.96 -7.13
C ARG A 108 14.26 9.66 -7.86
N ARG A 109 13.44 8.61 -7.73
CA ARG A 109 13.62 7.30 -8.37
C ARG A 109 12.72 7.12 -9.59
N GLY A 110 12.12 8.20 -10.10
CA GLY A 110 11.38 8.20 -11.36
C GLY A 110 9.90 7.82 -11.27
N THR A 111 9.38 7.51 -10.07
CA THR A 111 7.93 7.31 -9.89
C THR A 111 7.22 8.66 -9.92
N THR A 112 6.30 8.83 -10.87
CA THR A 112 5.54 10.09 -11.04
C THR A 112 4.05 9.94 -10.78
N ALA A 113 3.55 8.70 -10.70
CA ALA A 113 2.18 8.42 -10.29
C ALA A 113 2.07 7.13 -9.48
N VAL A 114 1.04 7.05 -8.64
CA VAL A 114 0.64 5.81 -7.97
C VAL A 114 -0.89 5.71 -7.94
N PHE A 115 -1.40 4.48 -7.97
CA PHE A 115 -2.80 4.13 -7.77
C PHE A 115 -2.94 3.50 -6.39
N ALA A 116 -3.36 4.32 -5.42
CA ALA A 116 -3.35 3.97 -4.02
C ALA A 116 -4.73 3.47 -3.55
N ASP A 117 -4.71 2.40 -2.76
CA ASP A 117 -5.83 1.96 -1.94
C ASP A 117 -5.55 2.31 -0.47
N PRO A 118 -6.16 3.38 0.07
CA PRO A 118 -5.93 3.81 1.44
C PRO A 118 -6.85 3.07 2.42
N HIS A 119 -6.97 1.73 2.29
CA HIS A 119 -7.88 0.94 3.13
C HIS A 119 -7.42 0.92 4.59
N GLU A 120 -6.13 1.02 4.84
CA GLU A 120 -5.51 0.96 6.17
C GLU A 120 -5.91 2.15 7.03
N ILE A 121 -5.68 3.36 6.53
CA ILE A 121 -6.08 4.58 7.23
C ILE A 121 -7.61 4.70 7.29
N SER A 122 -8.34 4.11 6.33
CA SER A 122 -9.80 4.07 6.32
C SER A 122 -10.37 3.12 7.38
N ASN A 123 -9.74 1.98 7.65
CA ASN A 123 -10.06 1.12 8.78
C ASN A 123 -9.81 1.85 10.12
N SER A 124 -8.73 2.63 10.21
CA SER A 124 -8.33 3.34 11.44
C SER A 124 -9.11 4.64 11.72
N LEU A 125 -9.46 5.41 10.68
CA LEU A 125 -10.04 6.76 10.81
C LEU A 125 -11.35 6.94 10.02
N GLY A 126 -11.85 5.91 9.35
CA GLY A 126 -13.07 5.97 8.55
C GLY A 126 -12.92 6.84 7.30
N GLU A 127 -14.03 7.46 6.85
CA GLU A 127 -14.00 8.39 5.71
C GLU A 127 -13.04 9.58 5.92
N GLU A 128 -12.76 9.95 7.17
CA GLU A 128 -11.82 11.03 7.48
C GLU A 128 -10.38 10.64 7.16
N GLY A 129 -10.00 9.37 7.35
CA GLY A 129 -8.70 8.85 6.92
C GLY A 129 -8.52 8.97 5.41
N PHE A 130 -9.56 8.61 4.65
CA PHE A 130 -9.55 8.75 3.19
C PHE A 130 -9.42 10.23 2.75
N ARG A 131 -10.15 11.15 3.40
CA ARG A 131 -10.04 12.59 3.12
C ARG A 131 -8.66 13.14 3.45
N LEU A 132 -8.08 12.70 4.57
CA LEU A 132 -6.72 13.07 4.96
C LEU A 132 -5.72 12.67 3.86
N MET A 133 -5.82 11.49 3.28
CA MET A 133 -4.94 11.08 2.17
C MET A 133 -5.13 11.93 0.92
N LEU A 134 -6.38 12.28 0.56
CA LEU A 134 -6.64 13.21 -0.54
C LEU A 134 -5.98 14.57 -0.28
N GLU A 135 -6.13 15.14 0.91
CA GLU A 135 -5.58 16.45 1.26
C GLU A 135 -4.05 16.43 1.34
N ALA A 136 -3.48 15.43 2.00
CA ALA A 136 -2.04 15.26 2.18
C ALA A 136 -1.27 15.03 0.87
N THR A 137 -1.97 14.63 -0.19
CA THR A 137 -1.39 14.41 -1.53
C THR A 137 -1.58 15.58 -2.49
N GLU A 138 -2.33 16.63 -2.10
CA GLU A 138 -2.53 17.80 -2.95
C GLU A 138 -1.22 18.60 -3.11
N GLY A 139 -0.86 18.92 -4.35
CA GLY A 139 0.32 19.73 -4.66
C GLY A 139 1.68 19.02 -4.54
N LEU A 140 1.69 17.71 -4.24
CA LEU A 140 2.92 16.92 -4.28
C LEU A 140 3.44 16.80 -5.73
N PRO A 141 4.76 16.67 -5.95
CA PRO A 141 5.33 16.33 -7.26
C PRO A 141 5.14 14.84 -7.61
N LEU A 142 4.01 14.26 -7.22
CA LEU A 142 3.59 12.88 -7.42
C LEU A 142 2.07 12.88 -7.61
N ASP A 143 1.57 12.31 -8.71
CA ASP A 143 0.13 12.15 -8.90
C ASP A 143 -0.36 10.91 -8.14
N VAL A 144 -1.14 11.11 -7.09
CA VAL A 144 -1.81 10.04 -6.35
C VAL A 144 -3.26 9.94 -6.82
N PHE A 145 -3.56 8.85 -7.53
CA PHE A 145 -4.92 8.44 -7.86
C PHE A 145 -5.41 7.47 -6.80
N PHE A 146 -6.68 7.57 -6.43
CA PHE A 146 -7.25 6.77 -5.36
C PHE A 146 -8.26 5.77 -5.89
N LEU A 147 -8.27 4.58 -5.30
CA LEU A 147 -9.40 3.68 -5.36
C LEU A 147 -10.12 3.70 -3.99
N VAL A 148 -11.44 3.61 -3.97
CA VAL A 148 -12.19 3.64 -2.70
C VAL A 148 -12.11 2.26 -2.04
N PRO A 149 -11.72 2.15 -0.75
CA PRO A 149 -11.70 0.89 -0.03
C PRO A 149 -13.04 0.14 -0.12
N SER A 150 -12.99 -1.13 -0.49
CA SER A 150 -14.18 -1.93 -0.77
C SER A 150 -14.68 -2.72 0.44
N CYS A 151 -13.77 -3.14 1.33
CA CYS A 151 -14.01 -4.06 2.46
C CYS A 151 -13.51 -3.45 3.79
N VAL A 152 -14.21 -2.43 4.28
CA VAL A 152 -13.96 -1.80 5.59
C VAL A 152 -15.20 -2.02 6.48
N PRO A 153 -15.10 -2.84 7.55
CA PRO A 153 -14.02 -3.78 7.85
C PRO A 153 -13.94 -4.94 6.85
N ALA A 154 -12.84 -5.70 6.89
CA ALA A 154 -12.67 -6.93 6.11
C ALA A 154 -13.67 -8.00 6.53
N THR A 155 -13.94 -8.14 7.83
CA THR A 155 -14.93 -9.07 8.40
C THR A 155 -15.86 -8.41 9.43
N PRO A 156 -17.03 -9.00 9.74
CA PRO A 156 -17.90 -8.51 10.82
C PRO A 156 -17.41 -8.90 12.24
N PHE A 157 -16.25 -9.57 12.36
CA PHE A 157 -15.73 -10.14 13.62
C PHE A 157 -14.67 -9.27 14.31
N GLU A 158 -14.54 -8.04 13.86
CA GLU A 158 -13.53 -7.09 14.28
C GLU A 158 -14.11 -5.67 14.29
N THR A 159 -13.51 -4.80 15.09
CA THR A 159 -13.96 -3.40 15.19
C THR A 159 -12.98 -2.47 14.50
N THR A 160 -13.48 -1.69 13.53
CA THR A 160 -12.80 -0.56 12.88
C THR A 160 -13.46 0.77 13.30
N LYS A 161 -12.95 1.92 12.83
CA LYS A 161 -13.57 3.23 13.10
C LYS A 161 -15.01 3.31 12.59
N GLY A 162 -15.32 2.63 11.49
CA GLY A 162 -16.65 2.58 10.90
C GLY A 162 -16.68 1.65 9.70
N GLU A 163 -17.84 1.56 9.07
CA GLU A 163 -18.07 0.75 7.87
C GLU A 163 -18.10 1.64 6.63
N PHE A 164 -17.77 1.05 5.47
CA PHE A 164 -17.92 1.72 4.16
C PHE A 164 -19.13 1.12 3.41
N PRO A 165 -20.35 1.59 3.70
CA PRO A 165 -21.52 1.21 2.91
C PRO A 165 -21.50 1.90 1.54
N ALA A 166 -22.40 1.49 0.64
CA ALA A 166 -22.47 2.01 -0.71
C ALA A 166 -22.63 3.54 -0.76
N GLU A 167 -23.35 4.15 0.18
CA GLU A 167 -23.53 5.60 0.25
C GLU A 167 -22.23 6.34 0.57
N ALA A 168 -21.40 5.79 1.47
CA ALA A 168 -20.09 6.35 1.80
C ALA A 168 -19.17 6.28 0.59
N ILE A 169 -19.13 5.11 -0.05
CA ILE A 169 -18.35 4.88 -1.27
C ILE A 169 -18.77 5.84 -2.38
N ALA A 170 -20.08 6.05 -2.59
CA ALA A 170 -20.59 6.99 -3.59
C ALA A 170 -20.16 8.44 -3.32
N ARG A 171 -20.11 8.88 -2.05
CA ARG A 171 -19.60 10.20 -1.67
C ARG A 171 -18.12 10.37 -2.00
N LEU A 172 -17.29 9.39 -1.63
CA LEU A 172 -15.85 9.42 -1.87
C LEU A 172 -15.53 9.37 -3.38
N ALA A 173 -16.24 8.53 -4.13
CA ALA A 173 -16.10 8.38 -5.58
C ALA A 173 -16.44 9.63 -6.39
N ALA A 174 -17.06 10.66 -5.79
CA ALA A 174 -17.33 11.92 -6.46
C ALA A 174 -16.06 12.77 -6.68
N ASN A 175 -14.96 12.51 -5.96
CA ASN A 175 -13.71 13.23 -6.14
C ASN A 175 -13.03 12.83 -7.46
N ARG A 176 -12.55 13.82 -8.23
CA ARG A 176 -11.89 13.62 -9.54
C ARG A 176 -10.63 12.75 -9.51
N ARG A 177 -9.96 12.64 -8.36
CA ARG A 177 -8.76 11.80 -8.17
C ARG A 177 -9.11 10.35 -7.83
N VAL A 178 -10.38 10.06 -7.57
CA VAL A 178 -10.86 8.70 -7.34
C VAL A 178 -11.22 8.06 -8.68
N VAL A 179 -10.52 6.98 -9.02
CA VAL A 179 -10.57 6.36 -10.36
C VAL A 179 -11.26 4.99 -10.37
N GLY A 180 -11.46 4.38 -9.21
CA GLY A 180 -12.06 3.05 -9.11
C GLY A 180 -12.51 2.67 -7.70
N LEU A 181 -13.02 1.44 -7.60
CA LEU A 181 -13.22 0.74 -6.33
C LEU A 181 -12.00 -0.15 -6.10
N ALA A 182 -11.45 -0.08 -4.90
CA ALA A 182 -10.24 -0.80 -4.55
C ALA A 182 -10.49 -2.30 -4.45
N GLU A 183 -9.44 -3.03 -4.11
CA GLU A 183 -9.38 -4.48 -4.15
C GLU A 183 -10.60 -5.13 -3.50
N PHE A 184 -11.32 -5.96 -4.26
CA PHE A 184 -12.55 -6.60 -3.77
C PHE A 184 -12.25 -7.98 -3.18
N MET A 185 -11.80 -7.99 -1.93
CA MET A 185 -11.38 -9.21 -1.20
C MET A 185 -12.53 -10.10 -0.70
N ASN A 186 -13.77 -9.58 -0.55
CA ASN A 186 -14.93 -10.39 -0.17
C ASN A 186 -15.48 -11.20 -1.36
N VAL A 187 -14.66 -12.13 -1.87
CA VAL A 187 -15.02 -13.05 -2.97
C VAL A 187 -16.26 -13.87 -2.63
N PRO A 188 -16.38 -14.53 -1.45
CA PRO A 188 -17.57 -15.33 -1.14
C PRO A 188 -18.86 -14.51 -1.16
N GLY A 189 -18.84 -13.33 -0.52
CA GLY A 189 -20.01 -12.46 -0.48
C GLY A 189 -20.44 -11.95 -1.85
N LEU A 190 -19.49 -11.72 -2.76
CA LEU A 190 -19.81 -11.36 -4.13
C LEU A 190 -20.40 -12.54 -4.92
N LEU A 191 -19.81 -13.74 -4.82
CA LEU A 191 -20.29 -14.93 -5.53
C LEU A 191 -21.66 -15.40 -5.04
N GLU A 192 -21.98 -15.16 -3.76
CA GLU A 192 -23.29 -15.39 -3.16
C GLU A 192 -24.29 -14.25 -3.42
N ALA A 193 -23.87 -13.19 -4.13
CA ALA A 193 -24.68 -12.00 -4.39
C ALA A 193 -25.23 -11.34 -3.12
N GLN A 194 -24.42 -11.26 -2.06
CA GLN A 194 -24.78 -10.54 -0.83
C GLN A 194 -25.12 -9.09 -1.16
N GLY A 195 -26.21 -8.58 -0.58
CA GLY A 195 -26.78 -7.27 -0.93
C GLY A 195 -25.76 -6.12 -0.84
N SER A 196 -24.96 -6.07 0.22
CA SER A 196 -23.92 -5.06 0.41
C SER A 196 -22.84 -5.11 -0.68
N CYS A 197 -22.46 -6.30 -1.16
CA CYS A 197 -21.51 -6.46 -2.26
C CYS A 197 -22.12 -5.98 -3.58
N VAL A 198 -23.36 -6.38 -3.87
CA VAL A 198 -24.08 -6.00 -5.09
C VAL A 198 -24.27 -4.48 -5.17
N GLU A 199 -24.62 -3.83 -4.06
CA GLU A 199 -24.79 -2.38 -4.00
C GLU A 199 -23.49 -1.63 -4.32
N LYS A 200 -22.36 -2.08 -3.76
CA LYS A 200 -21.03 -1.51 -4.05
C LYS A 200 -20.65 -1.69 -5.53
N MET A 201 -20.80 -2.90 -6.07
CA MET A 201 -20.47 -3.21 -7.47
C MET A 201 -21.36 -2.41 -8.45
N ARG A 202 -22.62 -2.17 -8.10
CA ARG A 202 -23.54 -1.37 -8.91
C ARG A 202 -23.03 0.06 -9.13
N LEU A 203 -22.37 0.66 -8.14
CA LEU A 203 -21.82 2.02 -8.24
C LEU A 203 -20.71 2.14 -9.28
N PHE A 204 -19.94 1.07 -9.48
CA PHE A 204 -18.78 1.02 -10.37
C PHE A 204 -19.04 0.22 -11.65
N ARG A 205 -20.30 -0.07 -12.00
CA ARG A 205 -20.62 -0.79 -13.24
C ARG A 205 -20.01 -0.10 -14.47
N GLY A 206 -19.12 -0.82 -15.17
CA GLY A 206 -18.37 -0.31 -16.33
C GLY A 206 -17.22 0.66 -15.98
N GLY A 207 -16.95 0.87 -14.70
CA GLY A 207 -15.79 1.56 -14.15
C GLY A 207 -14.59 0.63 -13.97
N ILE A 208 -13.67 1.04 -13.09
CA ILE A 208 -12.54 0.22 -12.64
C ILE A 208 -12.90 -0.34 -11.26
N VAL A 209 -12.73 -1.64 -11.11
CA VAL A 209 -12.83 -2.35 -9.83
C VAL A 209 -11.65 -3.29 -9.76
N ASP A 210 -10.82 -3.09 -8.75
CA ASP A 210 -9.66 -3.93 -8.50
C ASP A 210 -10.05 -5.21 -7.77
N GLY A 211 -9.31 -6.27 -8.06
CA GLY A 211 -9.55 -7.59 -7.49
C GLY A 211 -8.49 -8.02 -6.48
N HIS A 212 -8.92 -8.88 -5.57
CA HIS A 212 -8.09 -9.61 -4.62
C HIS A 212 -8.63 -11.05 -4.59
N ALA A 213 -8.11 -11.91 -5.47
CA ALA A 213 -8.70 -13.23 -5.74
C ALA A 213 -7.63 -14.33 -5.77
N PRO A 214 -6.92 -14.60 -4.64
CA PRO A 214 -5.91 -15.64 -4.59
C PRO A 214 -6.53 -17.00 -4.90
N LEU A 215 -5.91 -17.77 -5.80
CA LEU A 215 -6.29 -19.15 -6.15
C LEU A 215 -7.69 -19.32 -6.80
N LEU A 216 -8.42 -18.23 -7.02
CA LEU A 216 -9.74 -18.28 -7.65
C LEU A 216 -9.60 -18.69 -9.12
N SER A 217 -10.26 -19.78 -9.53
CA SER A 217 -10.09 -20.38 -10.85
C SER A 217 -11.42 -20.84 -11.46
N GLY A 218 -11.39 -21.29 -12.71
CA GLY A 218 -12.51 -21.97 -13.36
C GLY A 218 -13.80 -21.14 -13.40
N ARG A 219 -14.92 -21.72 -12.97
CA ARG A 219 -16.23 -21.08 -13.05
C ARG A 219 -16.37 -19.90 -12.10
N GLU A 220 -15.78 -19.99 -10.91
CA GLU A 220 -15.86 -18.95 -9.88
C GLU A 220 -15.09 -17.71 -10.32
N LEU A 221 -13.90 -17.89 -10.90
CA LEU A 221 -13.15 -16.77 -11.50
C LEU A 221 -13.95 -16.09 -12.63
N SER A 222 -14.60 -16.87 -13.49
CA SER A 222 -15.45 -16.30 -14.55
C SER A 222 -16.64 -15.54 -13.97
N HIS A 223 -17.23 -16.02 -12.87
CA HIS A 223 -18.31 -15.33 -12.17
C HIS A 223 -17.83 -14.00 -11.57
N TYR A 224 -16.70 -14.01 -10.86
CA TYR A 224 -16.07 -12.83 -10.27
C TYR A 224 -15.77 -11.74 -11.32
N ILE A 225 -15.16 -12.12 -12.44
CA ILE A 225 -14.91 -11.20 -13.58
C ILE A 225 -16.23 -10.66 -14.14
N ALA A 226 -17.25 -11.53 -14.31
CA ALA A 226 -18.55 -11.13 -14.85
C ALA A 226 -19.31 -10.14 -13.94
N CYS A 227 -19.01 -10.11 -12.64
CA CYS A 227 -19.52 -9.11 -11.71
C CYS A 227 -18.91 -7.72 -11.91
N GLY A 228 -17.81 -7.61 -12.67
CA GLY A 228 -17.19 -6.35 -13.07
C GLY A 228 -15.77 -6.10 -12.54
N ILE A 229 -15.17 -7.07 -11.86
CA ILE A 229 -13.77 -6.98 -11.40
C ILE A 229 -12.83 -7.15 -12.59
N GLY A 230 -11.92 -6.20 -12.74
CA GLY A 230 -11.10 -6.07 -13.95
C GLY A 230 -9.62 -6.41 -13.78
N SER A 231 -9.11 -6.46 -12.55
CA SER A 231 -7.69 -6.67 -12.25
C SER A 231 -7.47 -7.61 -11.07
N ASP A 232 -6.23 -8.02 -10.82
CA ASP A 232 -5.82 -8.81 -9.67
C ASP A 232 -4.30 -8.69 -9.42
N HIS A 233 -3.89 -8.57 -8.14
CA HIS A 233 -2.49 -8.65 -7.69
C HIS A 233 -2.16 -9.94 -6.91
N GLU A 234 -3.17 -10.75 -6.56
CA GLU A 234 -2.99 -11.98 -5.77
C GLU A 234 -2.63 -13.21 -6.59
N THR A 235 -2.16 -13.01 -7.82
CA THR A 235 -1.72 -14.11 -8.69
C THR A 235 -0.34 -14.60 -8.25
N THR A 236 -0.24 -15.86 -7.85
CA THR A 236 1.01 -16.41 -7.27
C THR A 236 1.76 -17.36 -8.19
N SER A 237 1.07 -17.94 -9.18
CA SER A 237 1.65 -18.93 -10.10
C SER A 237 1.45 -18.55 -11.56
N LEU A 238 2.33 -19.09 -12.41
CA LEU A 238 2.27 -18.85 -13.85
C LEU A 238 0.97 -19.37 -14.48
N ASP A 239 0.46 -20.51 -14.03
CA ASP A 239 -0.75 -21.11 -14.61
C ASP A 239 -2.02 -20.34 -14.21
N GLU A 240 -2.09 -19.87 -12.97
CA GLU A 240 -3.12 -18.95 -12.50
C GLU A 240 -3.11 -17.66 -13.33
N GLY A 241 -1.93 -17.04 -13.50
CA GLY A 241 -1.79 -15.82 -14.29
C GLY A 241 -2.15 -16.03 -15.77
N ARG A 242 -1.81 -17.18 -16.36
CA ARG A 242 -2.26 -17.53 -17.72
C ARG A 242 -3.77 -17.61 -17.81
N GLU A 243 -4.45 -18.23 -16.83
CA GLU A 243 -5.90 -18.32 -16.82
C GLU A 243 -6.54 -16.92 -16.70
N LYS A 244 -6.14 -16.13 -15.71
CA LYS A 244 -6.67 -14.79 -15.46
C LYS A 244 -6.45 -13.86 -16.67
N LEU A 245 -5.26 -13.88 -17.26
CA LEU A 245 -4.95 -13.11 -18.47
C LEU A 245 -5.80 -13.54 -19.67
N ARG A 246 -5.97 -14.86 -19.91
CA ARG A 246 -6.82 -15.39 -20.99
C ARG A 246 -8.29 -15.02 -20.82
N LYS A 247 -8.76 -14.89 -19.59
CA LYS A 247 -10.12 -14.40 -19.27
C LYS A 247 -10.24 -12.87 -19.32
N GLY A 248 -9.15 -12.17 -19.64
CA GLY A 248 -9.16 -10.74 -19.94
C GLY A 248 -8.89 -9.83 -18.74
N MET A 249 -8.47 -10.38 -17.59
CA MET A 249 -8.05 -9.57 -16.45
C MET A 249 -6.76 -8.80 -16.77
N PHE A 250 -6.62 -7.65 -16.14
CA PHE A 250 -5.35 -6.94 -16.05
C PHE A 250 -4.58 -7.47 -14.83
N LEU A 251 -3.34 -7.92 -15.01
CA LEU A 251 -2.56 -8.49 -13.92
C LEU A 251 -1.56 -7.50 -13.38
N TYR A 252 -1.54 -7.37 -12.06
CA TYR A 252 -0.51 -6.65 -11.34
C TYR A 252 0.59 -7.65 -10.97
N LEU A 253 1.77 -7.51 -11.57
CA LEU A 253 2.95 -8.29 -11.22
C LEU A 253 3.52 -7.72 -9.92
N ARG A 254 3.02 -8.23 -8.79
CA ARG A 254 3.35 -7.76 -7.45
C ARG A 254 4.81 -8.03 -7.08
N GLU A 255 5.45 -7.02 -6.50
CA GLU A 255 6.80 -7.10 -5.98
C GLU A 255 6.99 -6.23 -4.72
N GLY A 256 6.32 -6.64 -3.64
CA GLY A 256 6.32 -5.97 -2.34
C GLY A 256 7.19 -6.64 -1.28
N THR A 257 7.10 -6.14 -0.04
CA THR A 257 7.75 -6.76 1.13
C THR A 257 6.99 -8.01 1.58
N SER A 258 5.66 -7.95 1.67
CA SER A 258 4.82 -9.06 2.12
C SER A 258 4.77 -10.21 1.10
N ALA A 259 4.78 -9.89 -0.19
CA ALA A 259 4.65 -10.87 -1.27
C ALA A 259 5.42 -10.47 -2.54
N ARG A 260 6.06 -11.46 -3.18
CA ARG A 260 6.97 -11.30 -4.32
C ARG A 260 6.64 -12.28 -5.43
N ASN A 261 5.92 -11.83 -6.46
CA ASN A 261 5.38 -12.70 -7.52
C ASN A 261 5.99 -12.43 -8.90
N LEU A 262 6.75 -11.34 -9.06
CA LEU A 262 7.32 -10.94 -10.36
C LEU A 262 8.09 -12.07 -11.04
N LEU A 263 8.95 -12.79 -10.32
CA LEU A 263 9.76 -13.86 -10.91
C LEU A 263 8.90 -14.98 -11.52
N ALA A 264 7.85 -15.39 -10.80
CA ALA A 264 6.95 -16.45 -11.25
C ALA A 264 6.09 -15.99 -12.44
N LEU A 265 5.74 -14.71 -12.49
CA LEU A 265 4.85 -14.13 -13.49
C LEU A 265 5.57 -13.48 -14.68
N ALA A 266 6.89 -13.27 -14.61
CA ALA A 266 7.68 -12.67 -15.66
C ALA A 266 7.49 -13.33 -17.05
N PRO A 267 7.33 -14.67 -17.17
CA PRO A 267 7.04 -15.30 -18.47
C PRO A 267 5.71 -14.88 -19.12
N LEU A 268 4.81 -14.19 -18.41
CA LEU A 268 3.59 -13.62 -18.98
C LEU A 268 3.86 -12.34 -19.75
N ALA A 269 4.99 -11.66 -19.51
CA ALA A 269 5.31 -10.38 -20.12
C ALA A 269 5.87 -10.56 -21.54
N SER A 270 5.16 -9.96 -22.49
CA SER A 270 5.54 -9.90 -23.90
C SER A 270 4.97 -8.62 -24.52
N PRO A 271 5.44 -8.18 -25.69
CA PRO A 271 4.83 -7.06 -26.39
C PRO A 271 3.30 -7.21 -26.60
N ALA A 272 2.82 -8.45 -26.81
CA ALA A 272 1.40 -8.74 -27.02
C ALA A 272 0.55 -8.66 -25.74
N SER A 273 1.13 -8.97 -24.59
CA SER A 273 0.44 -9.00 -23.30
C SER A 273 0.69 -7.75 -22.45
N ALA A 274 1.69 -6.94 -22.75
CA ALA A 274 2.10 -5.79 -21.93
C ALA A 274 0.94 -4.84 -21.60
N SER A 275 0.01 -4.59 -22.53
CA SER A 275 -1.18 -3.75 -22.30
C SER A 275 -2.19 -4.30 -21.29
N ARG A 276 -1.96 -5.51 -20.78
CA ARG A 276 -2.76 -6.19 -19.74
C ARG A 276 -1.96 -6.46 -18.47
N LEU A 277 -0.78 -5.87 -18.35
CA LEU A 277 0.13 -6.06 -17.23
C LEU A 277 0.50 -4.71 -16.64
N GLY A 278 0.63 -4.65 -15.32
CA GLY A 278 1.18 -3.52 -14.57
C GLY A 278 2.08 -4.02 -13.46
N PHE A 279 2.97 -3.18 -12.96
CA PHE A 279 3.72 -3.48 -11.73
C PHE A 279 2.98 -2.90 -10.53
N ALA A 280 3.00 -3.63 -9.42
CA ALA A 280 2.44 -3.19 -8.15
C ALA A 280 3.45 -3.43 -7.03
N SER A 281 3.68 -2.43 -6.19
CA SER A 281 4.44 -2.63 -4.95
C SER A 281 3.60 -3.27 -3.86
N ASP A 282 2.28 -3.06 -3.87
CA ASP A 282 1.37 -3.51 -2.82
C ASP A 282 1.85 -3.01 -1.44
N ASP A 283 2.13 -3.91 -0.50
CA ASP A 283 2.83 -3.58 0.75
C ASP A 283 4.34 -3.38 0.56
N ARG A 284 4.88 -2.25 1.01
CA ARG A 284 6.33 -1.98 0.97
C ARG A 284 6.82 -1.41 2.28
N SER A 285 7.68 -2.13 3.00
CA SER A 285 8.27 -1.64 4.26
C SER A 285 9.16 -0.40 4.04
N PRO A 286 9.30 0.48 5.05
CA PRO A 286 10.19 1.65 4.96
C PRO A 286 11.64 1.26 4.69
N GLY A 287 12.10 0.16 5.28
CA GLY A 287 13.47 -0.33 5.13
C GLY A 287 13.81 -0.76 3.71
N GLU A 288 12.91 -1.48 3.03
CA GLU A 288 13.10 -1.89 1.64
C GLU A 288 12.89 -0.74 0.66
N LEU A 289 11.88 0.11 0.87
CA LEU A 289 11.64 1.29 0.05
C LEU A 289 12.85 2.24 0.04
N CYS A 290 13.43 2.48 1.22
CA CYS A 290 14.59 3.35 1.37
C CYS A 290 15.83 2.80 0.67
N ARG A 291 16.15 1.51 0.93
CA ARG A 291 17.41 0.88 0.50
C ARG A 291 17.37 0.40 -0.94
N GLU A 292 16.33 -0.33 -1.32
CA GLU A 292 16.25 -1.00 -2.62
C GLU A 292 15.63 -0.08 -3.67
N GLY A 293 14.58 0.65 -3.30
CA GLY A 293 13.80 1.53 -4.17
C GLY A 293 12.33 1.12 -4.29
N HIS A 294 11.71 1.66 -5.33
CA HIS A 294 10.29 1.49 -5.66
C HIS A 294 10.19 0.84 -7.06
N LEU A 295 9.49 1.45 -8.02
CA LEU A 295 9.39 0.94 -9.39
C LEU A 295 10.73 0.85 -10.12
N ASP A 296 11.74 1.65 -9.77
CA ASP A 296 13.10 1.52 -10.31
C ASP A 296 13.73 0.16 -9.98
N GLU A 297 13.51 -0.34 -8.76
CA GLU A 297 13.93 -1.69 -8.38
C GLU A 297 13.10 -2.76 -9.09
N ILE A 298 11.77 -2.58 -9.15
CA ILE A 298 10.88 -3.54 -9.82
C ILE A 298 11.25 -3.67 -11.31
N LEU A 299 11.55 -2.57 -11.99
CA LEU A 299 12.04 -2.54 -13.37
C LEU A 299 13.38 -3.27 -13.53
N ARG A 300 14.36 -3.00 -12.64
CA ARG A 300 15.64 -3.74 -12.63
C ARG A 300 15.43 -5.23 -12.47
N ARG A 301 14.53 -5.64 -11.57
CA ARG A 301 14.22 -7.05 -11.33
C ARG A 301 13.48 -7.68 -12.50
N ALA A 302 12.54 -6.97 -13.11
CA ALA A 302 11.81 -7.42 -14.28
C ALA A 302 12.78 -7.79 -15.42
N VAL A 303 13.74 -6.92 -15.71
CA VAL A 303 14.76 -7.19 -16.73
C VAL A 303 15.68 -8.35 -16.34
N ARG A 304 16.10 -8.44 -15.07
CA ARG A 304 16.86 -9.61 -14.56
C ARG A 304 16.07 -10.93 -14.67
N CYS A 305 14.74 -10.88 -14.57
CA CYS A 305 13.86 -12.03 -14.78
C CYS A 305 13.63 -12.36 -16.26
N GLY A 306 14.25 -11.61 -17.19
CA GLY A 306 14.18 -11.87 -18.63
C GLY A 306 13.11 -11.09 -19.38
N ILE A 307 12.45 -10.11 -18.75
CA ILE A 307 11.51 -9.22 -19.45
C ILE A 307 12.32 -8.23 -20.31
N ASP A 308 11.95 -8.08 -21.58
CA ASP A 308 12.53 -7.07 -22.46
C ASP A 308 12.39 -5.65 -21.84
N PRO A 309 13.45 -4.82 -21.79
CA PRO A 309 13.39 -3.53 -21.11
C PRO A 309 12.33 -2.54 -21.61
N VAL A 310 12.07 -2.51 -22.91
CA VAL A 310 11.04 -1.60 -23.48
C VAL A 310 9.64 -2.12 -23.12
N THR A 311 9.47 -3.44 -23.12
CA THR A 311 8.25 -4.10 -22.62
C THR A 311 8.06 -3.82 -21.13
N ALA A 312 9.11 -3.89 -20.31
CA ALA A 312 9.06 -3.56 -18.89
C ALA A 312 8.67 -2.09 -18.66
N LEU A 313 9.24 -1.15 -19.41
CA LEU A 313 8.82 0.25 -19.37
C LEU A 313 7.37 0.44 -19.81
N ARG A 314 6.89 -0.28 -20.83
CA ARG A 314 5.47 -0.23 -21.20
C ARG A 314 4.57 -0.69 -20.06
N ILE A 315 4.96 -1.73 -19.32
CA ILE A 315 4.24 -2.23 -18.14
C ILE A 315 4.28 -1.22 -16.98
N ALA A 316 5.41 -0.51 -16.80
CA ALA A 316 5.59 0.47 -15.72
C ALA A 316 5.05 1.87 -16.02
N CYS A 317 4.78 2.20 -17.29
CA CYS A 317 4.42 3.56 -17.72
C CYS A 317 3.06 3.60 -18.41
N LEU A 318 2.95 3.03 -19.62
CA LEU A 318 1.79 3.25 -20.48
C LEU A 318 0.57 2.41 -20.08
N SER A 319 0.78 1.13 -19.79
CA SER A 319 -0.29 0.17 -19.51
C SER A 319 -1.14 0.53 -18.28
N PRO A 320 -0.55 1.00 -17.15
CA PRO A 320 -1.31 1.47 -16.00
C PRO A 320 -2.29 2.58 -16.38
N PHE A 321 -1.81 3.62 -17.08
CA PHE A 321 -2.67 4.74 -17.45
C PHE A 321 -3.75 4.35 -18.47
N GLU A 322 -3.48 3.42 -19.40
CA GLU A 322 -4.50 2.87 -20.28
C GLU A 322 -5.57 2.09 -19.51
N HIS A 323 -5.17 1.26 -18.53
CA HIS A 323 -6.06 0.51 -17.65
C HIS A 323 -7.01 1.45 -16.90
N PHE A 324 -6.46 2.47 -16.23
CA PHE A 324 -7.22 3.45 -15.46
C PHE A 324 -7.86 4.56 -16.31
N ARG A 325 -7.74 4.48 -17.66
CA ARG A 325 -8.36 5.39 -18.64
C ARG A 325 -7.89 6.85 -18.52
N ILE A 326 -6.61 7.04 -18.21
CA ILE A 326 -5.91 8.32 -18.10
C ILE A 326 -5.02 8.49 -19.33
N PHE A 327 -5.53 9.13 -20.38
CA PHE A 327 -4.83 9.19 -21.66
C PHE A 327 -3.94 10.43 -21.85
N ASP A 328 -3.78 11.28 -20.83
CA ASP A 328 -2.95 12.48 -20.94
C ASP A 328 -1.47 12.22 -20.70
N ARG A 329 -1.04 10.99 -20.34
CA ARG A 329 0.34 10.68 -19.93
C ARG A 329 0.74 9.23 -20.24
N GLY A 330 1.89 8.79 -19.73
CA GLY A 330 2.38 7.41 -19.87
C GLY A 330 3.25 7.15 -21.09
N ALA A 331 3.51 8.17 -21.91
CA ALA A 331 4.32 8.06 -23.12
C ALA A 331 5.02 9.40 -23.40
N VAL A 332 6.23 9.34 -23.95
CA VAL A 332 6.91 10.52 -24.51
C VAL A 332 6.34 10.73 -25.91
N ALA A 333 5.35 11.60 -26.05
CA ALA A 333 4.71 11.89 -27.34
C ALA A 333 4.00 13.26 -27.32
N PRO A 334 3.89 13.96 -28.46
CA PRO A 334 3.15 15.21 -28.57
C PRO A 334 1.74 15.14 -27.95
N GLY A 335 1.41 16.14 -27.12
CA GLY A 335 0.14 16.25 -26.41
C GLY A 335 0.06 15.44 -25.11
N ARG A 336 1.05 14.59 -24.81
CA ARG A 336 1.17 13.93 -23.50
C ARG A 336 1.82 14.86 -22.49
N ARG A 337 1.44 14.72 -21.23
CA ARG A 337 2.05 15.37 -20.08
C ARG A 337 3.53 15.02 -20.02
N ALA A 338 4.34 16.04 -19.80
CA ALA A 338 5.78 15.90 -19.63
C ALA A 338 6.10 15.47 -18.19
N ASP A 339 5.66 14.27 -17.86
CA ASP A 339 6.12 13.49 -16.70
C ASP A 339 7.20 12.54 -17.23
N LEU A 340 8.47 12.97 -17.17
CA LEU A 340 9.60 12.34 -17.86
C LEU A 340 10.71 11.98 -16.88
N VAL A 341 11.46 10.93 -17.20
CA VAL A 341 12.69 10.54 -16.50
C VAL A 341 13.84 10.45 -17.50
N LEU A 342 15.02 10.88 -17.05
CA LEU A 342 16.28 10.60 -17.73
C LEU A 342 16.94 9.38 -17.07
N LEU A 343 17.21 8.35 -17.86
CA LEU A 343 17.80 7.09 -17.40
C LEU A 343 19.19 6.91 -17.99
N GLU A 344 20.15 6.52 -17.15
CA GLU A 344 21.51 6.18 -17.58
C GLU A 344 21.49 4.98 -18.55
N ASP A 345 20.71 3.95 -18.22
CA ASP A 345 20.54 2.76 -19.04
C ASP A 345 19.21 2.03 -18.74
N LEU A 346 18.83 1.10 -19.63
CA LEU A 346 17.58 0.32 -19.54
C LEU A 346 17.74 -1.05 -18.84
N GLN A 347 18.87 -1.31 -18.20
CA GLN A 347 19.13 -2.53 -17.41
C GLN A 347 19.08 -2.22 -15.90
N GLY A 348 19.78 -1.17 -15.51
CA GLY A 348 19.91 -0.64 -14.15
C GLY A 348 18.86 0.43 -13.81
N PHE A 349 18.20 1.05 -14.80
CA PHE A 349 17.17 2.09 -14.57
C PHE A 349 17.60 3.18 -13.59
N ALA A 350 18.90 3.52 -13.57
CA ALA A 350 19.40 4.58 -12.71
C ALA A 350 18.85 5.93 -13.22
N VAL A 351 18.06 6.60 -12.38
CA VAL A 351 17.40 7.86 -12.70
C VAL A 351 18.33 9.02 -12.40
N SER A 352 18.67 9.80 -13.42
CA SER A 352 19.50 11.00 -13.27
C SER A 352 18.65 12.24 -12.96
N ASP A 353 17.53 12.39 -13.66
CA ASP A 353 16.66 13.56 -13.59
C ASP A 353 15.19 13.15 -13.73
N VAL A 354 14.31 13.90 -13.07
CA VAL A 354 12.86 13.72 -13.15
C VAL A 354 12.18 15.04 -13.43
N MET A 355 11.32 15.03 -14.44
CA MET A 355 10.44 16.12 -14.82
C MET A 355 9.00 15.73 -14.46
N LYS A 356 8.28 16.64 -13.81
CA LYS A 356 6.85 16.51 -13.50
C LYS A 356 6.12 17.72 -14.03
N ASP A 357 5.06 17.52 -14.79
CA ASP A 357 4.27 18.61 -15.39
C ASP A 357 5.13 19.63 -16.17
N GLY A 358 6.15 19.13 -16.87
CA GLY A 358 7.10 19.93 -17.65
C GLY A 358 8.14 20.70 -16.84
N ARG A 359 8.25 20.46 -15.54
CA ARG A 359 9.23 21.11 -14.66
C ARG A 359 10.18 20.07 -14.08
N TRP A 360 11.49 20.34 -14.12
CA TRP A 360 12.47 19.53 -13.41
C TRP A 360 12.18 19.58 -11.92
N VAL A 361 11.86 18.43 -11.29
CA VAL A 361 11.61 18.28 -9.85
C VAL A 361 12.78 17.64 -9.11
N TRP A 362 13.56 16.81 -9.81
CA TRP A 362 14.80 16.19 -9.33
C TRP A 362 15.87 16.33 -10.41
N ARG A 363 17.01 16.94 -10.08
CA ARG A 363 18.17 17.09 -10.97
C ARG A 363 19.42 17.41 -10.18
N GLU A 364 20.59 17.08 -10.72
CA GLU A 364 21.89 17.35 -10.08
C GLU A 364 21.96 16.84 -8.62
N GLY A 365 21.33 15.68 -8.35
CA GLY A 365 21.30 15.06 -7.02
C GLY A 365 20.48 15.78 -5.97
N ARG A 366 19.58 16.72 -6.34
CA ARG A 366 18.73 17.45 -5.39
C ARG A 366 17.31 17.67 -5.93
N TYR A 367 16.38 17.87 -5.00
CA TYR A 367 15.04 18.36 -5.31
C TYR A 367 15.08 19.87 -5.60
N THR A 368 14.31 20.29 -6.60
CA THR A 368 14.12 21.71 -6.99
C THR A 368 12.77 22.27 -6.54
N VAL A 369 11.95 21.42 -5.92
CA VAL A 369 10.60 21.73 -5.42
C VAL A 369 10.51 21.39 -3.93
N SER A 370 9.51 21.98 -3.27
CA SER A 370 9.14 21.60 -1.91
C SER A 370 8.12 20.46 -1.92
N PHE A 371 8.03 19.78 -0.78
CA PHE A 371 7.03 18.75 -0.51
C PHE A 371 6.06 19.31 0.53
N PRO A 372 4.91 19.89 0.10
CA PRO A 372 3.91 20.36 1.04
C PRO A 372 3.38 19.20 1.89
N GLY A 373 2.85 19.49 3.08
CA GLY A 373 2.26 18.48 3.96
C GLY A 373 3.22 17.78 4.93
N ALA A 374 4.53 18.06 4.90
CA ALA A 374 5.46 17.57 5.93
C ALA A 374 5.06 18.00 7.37
N GLU A 375 4.34 19.12 7.50
CA GLU A 375 3.93 19.69 8.79
C GLU A 375 2.41 19.80 9.01
N ALA A 376 1.55 19.37 8.08
CA ALA A 376 0.11 19.71 8.11
C ALA A 376 -0.83 18.49 8.07
N SER A 377 -1.22 17.97 9.23
CA SER A 377 -2.53 18.14 9.90
C SER A 377 -2.49 17.27 11.17
N ALA A 378 -3.06 17.74 12.28
CA ALA A 378 -3.25 16.87 13.43
C ALA A 378 -4.29 15.82 13.01
N ALA A 379 -3.83 14.62 12.61
CA ALA A 379 -4.73 13.51 12.40
C ALA A 379 -5.60 13.36 13.67
N PRO A 380 -6.91 13.08 13.52
CA PRO A 380 -7.74 12.76 14.66
C PRO A 380 -7.07 11.68 15.52
N SER A 381 -7.23 11.77 16.84
CA SER A 381 -6.73 10.73 17.73
C SER A 381 -7.28 9.37 17.28
N SER A 382 -6.38 8.41 17.11
CA SER A 382 -6.69 7.02 16.76
C SER A 382 -6.45 6.08 17.95
N MET A 383 -6.44 6.62 19.17
CA MET A 383 -6.03 5.94 20.40
C MET A 383 -7.09 6.05 21.51
N GLU A 384 -8.35 5.75 21.17
CA GLU A 384 -9.48 5.68 22.09
C GLU A 384 -9.44 4.37 22.91
N LEU A 385 -8.47 4.26 23.80
CA LEU A 385 -8.23 3.06 24.61
C LEU A 385 -8.99 3.08 25.96
N PRO A 386 -9.26 1.90 26.57
CA PRO A 386 -9.79 1.81 27.93
C PRO A 386 -8.88 2.50 28.96
N ARG A 387 -9.43 2.87 30.12
CA ARG A 387 -8.63 3.41 31.23
C ARG A 387 -7.71 2.33 31.82
N ASP A 388 -6.57 2.72 32.41
CA ASP A 388 -5.53 1.77 32.87
C ASP A 388 -6.03 0.69 33.83
N GLY A 389 -6.91 1.03 34.77
CA GLY A 389 -7.50 0.05 35.70
C GLY A 389 -8.35 -0.98 34.98
N GLU A 390 -9.22 -0.53 34.08
CA GLU A 390 -10.09 -1.38 33.27
C GLU A 390 -9.27 -2.27 32.31
N LEU A 391 -8.25 -1.71 31.66
CA LEU A 391 -7.38 -2.47 30.76
C LEU A 391 -6.61 -3.56 31.50
N ARG A 392 -6.11 -3.27 32.71
CA ARG A 392 -5.42 -4.26 33.55
C ARG A 392 -6.33 -5.44 33.87
N ASP A 393 -7.58 -5.17 34.22
CA ASP A 393 -8.55 -6.22 34.56
C ASP A 393 -8.91 -7.07 33.33
N LYS A 394 -9.02 -6.46 32.15
CA LYS A 394 -9.33 -7.15 30.88
C LYS A 394 -8.18 -8.01 30.33
N ILE A 395 -6.93 -7.62 30.55
CA ILE A 395 -5.75 -8.42 30.16
C ILE A 395 -5.52 -9.63 31.09
N ALA A 396 -5.99 -9.54 32.34
CA ALA A 396 -5.85 -10.60 33.33
C ALA A 396 -6.84 -11.75 33.05
N VAL A 397 -6.33 -12.86 32.52
CA VAL A 397 -7.15 -14.06 32.21
C VAL A 397 -7.19 -15.02 33.38
N ARG A 398 -8.38 -15.46 33.77
CA ARG A 398 -8.59 -16.56 34.73
C ARG A 398 -8.90 -17.86 33.98
N ALA A 399 -8.39 -18.99 34.50
CA ALA A 399 -8.63 -20.30 33.92
C ALA A 399 -10.04 -20.83 34.25
N GLU A 400 -11.02 -20.62 33.38
CA GLU A 400 -12.40 -21.09 33.62
C GLU A 400 -12.57 -22.59 33.35
N GLY A 401 -11.73 -23.17 32.49
CA GLY A 401 -11.70 -24.61 32.18
C GLY A 401 -10.29 -25.22 32.24
N PRO A 402 -10.17 -26.57 32.25
CA PRO A 402 -8.89 -27.27 32.34
C PRO A 402 -8.06 -27.26 31.05
N VAL A 403 -8.63 -26.84 29.91
CA VAL A 403 -7.95 -26.79 28.62
C VAL A 403 -7.90 -25.35 28.12
N LEU A 404 -6.71 -24.87 27.78
CA LEU A 404 -6.44 -23.59 27.13
C LEU A 404 -6.27 -23.81 25.62
N ASN A 405 -7.03 -23.09 24.81
CA ASN A 405 -6.76 -22.98 23.37
C ASN A 405 -5.58 -22.03 23.14
N VAL A 406 -4.64 -22.46 22.29
CA VAL A 406 -3.37 -21.75 22.03
C VAL A 406 -3.19 -21.59 20.53
N ILE A 407 -2.83 -20.38 20.12
CA ILE A 407 -2.45 -20.10 18.73
C ILE A 407 -1.02 -20.62 18.51
N GLY A 408 -0.84 -21.61 17.64
CA GLY A 408 0.49 -22.09 17.26
C GLY A 408 1.05 -21.29 16.09
N ILE A 409 2.14 -20.55 16.28
CA ILE A 409 2.83 -19.86 15.19
C ILE A 409 3.64 -20.88 14.40
N VAL A 410 3.48 -20.83 13.07
CA VAL A 410 4.28 -21.61 12.14
C VAL A 410 5.43 -20.72 11.64
N PRO A 411 6.70 -21.05 11.92
CA PRO A 411 7.82 -20.23 11.50
C PRO A 411 7.84 -19.96 10.00
N GLY A 412 8.02 -18.69 9.62
CA GLY A 412 8.09 -18.27 8.22
C GLY A 412 6.76 -18.30 7.46
N GLN A 413 5.62 -18.44 8.15
CA GLN A 413 4.30 -18.46 7.53
C GLN A 413 3.33 -17.51 8.25
N ILE A 414 2.37 -16.97 7.51
CA ILE A 414 1.23 -16.21 8.04
C ILE A 414 0.12 -17.13 8.60
N LEU A 415 0.20 -18.43 8.27
CA LEU A 415 -0.71 -19.45 8.79
C LEU A 415 -0.41 -19.76 10.27
N THR A 416 -1.47 -20.05 11.01
CA THR A 416 -1.39 -20.48 12.41
C THR A 416 -2.01 -21.86 12.61
N GLU A 417 -1.62 -22.56 13.66
CA GLU A 417 -2.19 -23.82 14.10
C GLU A 417 -3.14 -23.65 15.28
N LYS A 418 -4.07 -24.59 15.42
CA LYS A 418 -4.87 -24.78 16.62
C LYS A 418 -4.17 -25.74 17.57
N ARG A 419 -3.70 -25.25 18.71
CA ARG A 419 -3.06 -26.06 19.76
C ARG A 419 -3.86 -26.01 21.05
N GLU A 420 -3.64 -27.01 21.91
CA GLU A 420 -4.28 -27.11 23.20
C GLU A 420 -3.26 -27.34 24.31
N ARG A 421 -3.46 -26.70 25.45
CA ARG A 421 -2.63 -26.82 26.64
C ARG A 421 -3.49 -27.20 27.85
N ARG A 422 -3.17 -28.32 28.50
CA ARG A 422 -3.79 -28.67 29.78
C ARG A 422 -3.27 -27.76 30.89
N LEU A 423 -4.18 -27.21 31.67
CA LEU A 423 -3.91 -26.37 32.82
C LEU A 423 -3.91 -27.21 34.09
N SER A 424 -2.97 -26.93 34.99
CA SER A 424 -2.84 -27.66 36.25
C SER A 424 -3.90 -27.29 37.29
N ARG A 425 -4.54 -26.12 37.16
CA ARG A 425 -5.56 -25.62 38.10
C ARG A 425 -6.51 -24.62 37.43
N THR A 426 -7.80 -24.77 37.68
CA THR A 426 -8.84 -23.79 37.30
C THR A 426 -9.00 -22.68 38.35
N GLY A 427 -9.52 -21.52 37.95
CA GLY A 427 -9.76 -20.34 38.80
C GLY A 427 -8.54 -19.46 39.08
N ALA A 428 -7.33 -19.92 38.76
CA ALA A 428 -6.10 -19.14 38.88
C ALA A 428 -5.94 -18.16 37.71
N VAL A 429 -5.29 -17.01 37.96
CA VAL A 429 -4.85 -16.09 36.90
C VAL A 429 -3.70 -16.74 36.13
N LEU A 430 -3.82 -16.78 34.80
CA LEU A 430 -2.84 -17.40 33.93
C LEU A 430 -1.62 -16.49 33.74
N ASN A 431 -0.44 -17.05 33.98
CA ASN A 431 0.84 -16.40 33.75
C ASN A 431 1.52 -17.00 32.51
N ALA A 432 1.73 -16.18 31.48
CA ALA A 432 2.27 -16.63 30.19
C ALA A 432 3.65 -17.29 30.33
N LYS A 433 4.58 -16.63 31.06
CA LYS A 433 5.92 -17.15 31.33
C LYS A 433 5.90 -18.51 32.03
N ALA A 434 5.04 -18.69 33.03
CA ALA A 434 4.90 -19.97 33.74
C ALA A 434 4.33 -21.10 32.85
N LEU A 435 3.54 -20.74 31.84
CA LEU A 435 3.02 -21.70 30.85
C LEU A 435 4.01 -22.03 29.74
N GLY A 436 5.09 -21.23 29.60
CA GLY A 436 6.01 -21.28 28.46
C GLY A 436 5.38 -20.75 27.17
N LEU A 437 4.44 -19.81 27.30
CA LEU A 437 3.69 -19.20 26.19
C LEU A 437 3.85 -17.68 26.22
N VAL A 438 3.42 -17.02 25.15
CA VAL A 438 3.30 -15.56 25.09
C VAL A 438 1.83 -15.18 25.19
N LYS A 439 1.48 -14.18 26.01
CA LYS A 439 0.13 -13.63 26.03
C LYS A 439 0.03 -12.58 24.92
N VAL A 440 -1.06 -12.60 24.17
CA VAL A 440 -1.40 -11.63 23.13
C VAL A 440 -2.70 -10.96 23.50
N ALA A 441 -2.79 -9.63 23.39
CA ALA A 441 -4.02 -8.89 23.55
C ALA A 441 -4.22 -7.94 22.37
N VAL A 442 -5.44 -7.92 21.84
CA VAL A 442 -5.90 -6.94 20.84
C VAL A 442 -6.90 -6.02 21.53
N ILE A 443 -6.64 -4.72 21.48
CA ILE A 443 -7.34 -3.68 22.21
C ILE A 443 -7.94 -2.72 21.19
N GLU A 444 -9.26 -2.57 21.24
CA GLU A 444 -9.97 -1.65 20.37
C GLU A 444 -9.55 -0.21 20.67
N ARG A 445 -9.20 0.54 19.62
CA ARG A 445 -8.63 1.90 19.76
C ARG A 445 -9.32 2.98 18.95
N HIS A 446 -10.34 2.63 18.19
CA HIS A 446 -10.95 3.52 17.20
C HIS A 446 -12.19 4.22 17.73
N ARG A 447 -13.02 3.54 18.52
CA ARG A 447 -14.36 3.99 18.94
C ARG A 447 -14.55 4.03 20.46
N GLY A 448 -13.55 3.61 21.24
CA GLY A 448 -13.65 3.57 22.70
C GLY A 448 -14.68 2.57 23.19
N THR A 449 -14.89 1.46 22.47
CA THR A 449 -15.88 0.41 22.82
C THR A 449 -15.53 -0.29 24.13
N GLY A 450 -14.25 -0.27 24.51
CA GLY A 450 -13.72 -1.04 25.62
C GLY A 450 -13.37 -2.49 25.26
N ASN A 451 -13.55 -2.93 24.01
CA ASN A 451 -13.27 -4.30 23.61
C ASN A 451 -11.78 -4.64 23.78
N VAL A 452 -11.52 -5.80 24.39
CA VAL A 452 -10.17 -6.37 24.56
C VAL A 452 -10.28 -7.88 24.38
N GLY A 453 -9.67 -8.40 23.33
CA GLY A 453 -9.54 -9.83 23.09
C GLY A 453 -8.18 -10.31 23.56
N VAL A 454 -8.14 -11.42 24.29
CA VAL A 454 -6.90 -12.00 24.81
C VAL A 454 -6.75 -13.43 24.29
N ALA A 455 -5.53 -13.78 23.91
CA ALA A 455 -5.13 -15.11 23.49
C ALA A 455 -3.76 -15.48 24.07
N PHE A 456 -3.37 -16.75 23.93
CA PHE A 456 -2.01 -17.21 24.18
C PHE A 456 -1.45 -17.79 22.91
N ALA A 457 -0.21 -17.44 22.60
CA ALA A 457 0.52 -17.91 21.43
C ALA A 457 1.73 -18.75 21.84
N ASP A 458 1.96 -19.82 21.09
CA ASP A 458 3.17 -20.63 21.12
C ASP A 458 3.98 -20.35 19.85
N GLY A 459 5.30 -20.29 19.97
CA GLY A 459 6.21 -20.12 18.83
C GLY A 459 6.67 -18.69 18.54
N LEU A 460 6.18 -17.64 19.23
CA LEU A 460 6.69 -16.26 19.01
C LEU A 460 8.11 -16.07 19.59
N GLY A 461 8.49 -16.89 20.58
CA GLY A 461 9.84 -16.94 21.15
C GLY A 461 10.20 -15.83 22.13
N ILE A 462 9.26 -14.94 22.49
CA ILE A 462 9.44 -13.91 23.52
C ILE A 462 9.43 -14.57 24.90
N GLU A 463 10.54 -14.45 25.65
CA GLU A 463 10.70 -15.03 26.99
C GLU A 463 10.56 -13.98 28.11
N GLU A 464 10.91 -12.73 27.79
CA GLU A 464 10.83 -11.55 28.66
C GLU A 464 10.39 -10.33 27.84
N GLY A 465 9.94 -9.25 28.48
CA GLY A 465 9.52 -8.07 27.72
C GLY A 465 8.12 -8.18 27.13
N ALA A 466 7.82 -7.16 26.32
CA ALA A 466 6.67 -7.09 25.47
C ALA A 466 6.99 -6.32 24.19
N ILE A 467 6.32 -6.67 23.10
CA ILE A 467 6.23 -5.89 21.87
C ILE A 467 4.79 -5.43 21.68
N ALA A 468 4.59 -4.24 21.12
CA ALA A 468 3.26 -3.76 20.76
C ALA A 468 3.30 -2.95 19.46
N SER A 469 2.20 -2.97 18.72
CA SER A 469 2.02 -2.25 17.45
C SER A 469 0.59 -1.74 17.33
N THR A 470 0.41 -0.61 16.64
CA THR A 470 -0.89 -0.16 16.13
C THR A 470 -1.10 -0.48 14.64
N VAL A 471 -0.08 -1.04 13.99
CA VAL A 471 -0.19 -1.65 12.66
C VAL A 471 -0.50 -3.14 12.89
N ALA A 472 -1.74 -3.52 12.61
CA ALA A 472 -2.26 -4.89 12.78
C ALA A 472 -3.36 -5.14 11.74
N HIS A 473 -3.00 -5.71 10.60
CA HIS A 473 -3.89 -5.91 9.45
C HIS A 473 -5.20 -6.61 9.83
N ASP A 474 -6.39 -6.17 9.36
CA ASP A 474 -6.68 -4.90 8.64
C ASP A 474 -7.41 -3.91 9.54
N SER A 475 -7.96 -4.36 10.66
CA SER A 475 -8.64 -3.46 11.60
C SER A 475 -7.72 -2.48 12.29
N HIS A 476 -6.43 -2.80 12.38
CA HIS A 476 -5.39 -1.99 13.03
C HIS A 476 -5.75 -1.57 14.44
N ASN A 477 -6.36 -2.47 15.21
CA ASN A 477 -6.46 -2.32 16.65
C ASN A 477 -5.06 -2.41 17.28
N LEU A 478 -4.90 -1.88 18.50
CA LEU A 478 -3.62 -2.03 19.19
C LEU A 478 -3.42 -3.51 19.52
N ILE A 479 -2.31 -4.09 19.10
CA ILE A 479 -1.92 -5.44 19.45
C ILE A 479 -0.66 -5.42 20.30
N VAL A 480 -0.65 -6.21 21.37
CA VAL A 480 0.48 -6.33 22.28
C VAL A 480 0.72 -7.80 22.62
N ALA A 481 1.98 -8.23 22.59
CA ALA A 481 2.41 -9.56 22.98
C ALA A 481 3.53 -9.49 24.00
N GLY A 482 3.47 -10.28 25.07
CA GLY A 482 4.52 -10.28 26.08
C GLY A 482 4.47 -11.45 27.06
N ALA A 483 5.55 -11.58 27.82
CA ALA A 483 5.69 -12.60 28.86
C ALA A 483 5.03 -12.20 30.19
N SER A 484 4.74 -10.90 30.38
CA SER A 484 4.10 -10.36 31.58
C SER A 484 3.13 -9.22 31.29
N ASP A 485 2.01 -9.19 32.00
CA ASP A 485 0.97 -8.17 31.85
C ASP A 485 1.49 -6.75 32.15
N GLY A 486 2.44 -6.62 33.08
CA GLY A 486 3.03 -5.34 33.44
C GLY A 486 3.77 -4.69 32.27
N GLU A 487 4.58 -5.47 31.54
CA GLU A 487 5.32 -4.96 30.38
C GLU A 487 4.41 -4.73 29.18
N MET A 488 3.39 -5.57 29.00
CA MET A 488 2.35 -5.34 28.00
C MET A 488 1.65 -3.99 28.24
N LEU A 489 1.19 -3.74 29.47
CA LEU A 489 0.56 -2.46 29.85
C LEU A 489 1.50 -1.27 29.65
N ARG A 490 2.80 -1.44 29.95
CA ARG A 490 3.79 -0.38 29.71
C ARG A 490 3.95 -0.07 28.21
N ALA A 491 3.97 -1.10 27.36
CA ALA A 491 4.02 -0.94 25.91
C ALA A 491 2.77 -0.19 25.40
N VAL A 492 1.58 -0.58 25.87
CA VAL A 492 0.31 0.10 25.52
C VAL A 492 0.35 1.58 25.90
N GLU A 493 0.84 1.92 27.09
CA GLU A 493 0.90 3.30 27.56
C GLU A 493 1.85 4.17 26.72
N VAL A 494 2.95 3.61 26.23
CA VAL A 494 3.86 4.31 25.31
C VAL A 494 3.13 4.64 24.01
N LEU A 495 2.47 3.65 23.40
CA LEU A 495 1.73 3.85 22.15
C LEU A 495 0.57 4.83 22.32
N ARG A 496 -0.16 4.77 23.45
CA ARG A 496 -1.24 5.72 23.77
C ARG A 496 -0.73 7.16 23.76
N ARG A 497 0.39 7.44 24.44
CA ARG A 497 0.95 8.80 24.55
C ARG A 497 1.48 9.34 23.23
N SER A 498 1.92 8.45 22.34
CA SER A 498 2.54 8.83 21.08
C SER A 498 1.56 8.93 19.90
N GLY A 499 0.27 8.60 20.11
CA GLY A 499 -0.71 8.57 19.03
C GLY A 499 -0.59 7.33 18.13
N GLY A 500 0.06 6.27 18.61
CA GLY A 500 0.34 5.04 17.88
C GLY A 500 1.81 4.87 17.48
N GLY A 501 2.12 3.70 16.93
CA GLY A 501 3.48 3.26 16.61
C GLY A 501 3.73 1.79 16.89
N ALA A 502 5.02 1.44 16.93
CA ALA A 502 5.50 0.14 17.36
C ALA A 502 6.59 0.31 18.42
N VAL A 503 6.59 -0.56 19.44
CA VAL A 503 7.47 -0.42 20.61
C VAL A 503 7.94 -1.79 21.13
N VAL A 504 9.18 -1.82 21.62
CA VAL A 504 9.72 -2.94 22.41
C VAL A 504 9.99 -2.46 23.84
N VAL A 505 9.48 -3.17 24.83
CA VAL A 505 9.67 -2.92 26.25
C VAL A 505 10.35 -4.10 26.91
N HIS A 506 11.36 -3.85 27.74
CA HIS A 506 12.00 -4.85 28.60
C HIS A 506 12.54 -4.24 29.89
N ASN A 507 12.27 -4.90 31.01
CA ASN A 507 12.47 -4.38 32.36
C ASN A 507 11.82 -2.98 32.55
N GLU A 508 10.56 -2.84 32.11
CA GLU A 508 9.76 -1.60 32.19
C GLU A 508 10.32 -0.39 31.40
N ARG A 509 11.40 -0.59 30.64
CA ARG A 509 12.05 0.44 29.82
C ARG A 509 11.78 0.20 28.34
N VAL A 510 11.57 1.29 27.61
CA VAL A 510 11.52 1.28 26.15
C VAL A 510 12.92 0.97 25.61
N LYS A 511 13.03 -0.06 24.78
CA LYS A 511 14.28 -0.49 24.14
C LYS A 511 14.39 0.02 22.71
N ALA A 512 13.28 0.04 21.99
CA ALA A 512 13.15 0.61 20.66
C ALA A 512 11.72 1.13 20.48
N PHE A 513 11.55 2.16 19.66
CA PHE A 513 10.27 2.80 19.44
C PHE A 513 10.22 3.50 18.07
N LEU A 514 9.20 3.19 17.29
CA LEU A 514 8.85 3.88 16.04
C LEU A 514 7.51 4.60 16.23
N PRO A 515 7.50 5.95 16.32
CA PRO A 515 6.26 6.71 16.41
C PRO A 515 5.56 6.81 15.05
N LEU A 516 4.27 6.47 15.04
CA LEU A 516 3.39 6.55 13.86
C LEU A 516 2.15 7.40 14.18
N PRO A 517 2.32 8.73 14.39
CA PRO A 517 1.23 9.58 14.91
C PRO A 517 0.06 9.76 13.93
N LEU A 518 0.24 9.49 12.64
CA LEU A 518 -0.83 9.61 11.65
C LEU A 518 -1.63 8.31 11.60
N GLY A 519 -2.78 8.30 12.29
CA GLY A 519 -3.69 7.15 12.37
C GLY A 519 -3.14 5.93 13.12
N GLY A 520 -1.96 6.03 13.74
CA GLY A 520 -1.23 4.88 14.26
C GLY A 520 -0.51 4.07 13.18
N LEU A 521 -0.37 4.60 11.96
CA LEU A 521 0.12 3.86 10.79
C LEU A 521 1.33 4.53 10.12
N MET A 522 1.37 5.86 10.06
CA MET A 522 2.40 6.58 9.31
C MET A 522 3.15 7.63 10.15
N SER A 523 4.38 7.91 9.73
CA SER A 523 5.28 8.90 10.30
C SER A 523 5.57 10.04 9.33
N GLN A 524 5.73 11.26 9.85
CA GLN A 524 6.21 12.42 9.08
C GLN A 524 7.74 12.53 9.06
N ARG A 525 8.44 11.57 9.69
CA ARG A 525 9.90 11.52 9.68
C ARG A 525 10.43 11.10 8.31
N PRO A 526 11.65 11.52 7.93
CA PRO A 526 12.27 11.08 6.68
C PRO A 526 12.36 9.55 6.57
N CYS A 527 12.26 9.05 5.34
CA CYS A 527 12.29 7.62 5.02
C CYS A 527 13.50 6.90 5.63
N GLU A 528 14.68 7.51 5.55
CA GLU A 528 15.93 7.00 6.11
C GLU A 528 15.84 6.84 7.65
N GLU A 529 15.19 7.78 8.34
CA GLU A 529 15.02 7.72 9.80
C GLU A 529 14.00 6.64 10.20
N VAL A 530 12.86 6.57 9.50
CA VAL A 530 11.83 5.54 9.73
C VAL A 530 12.39 4.14 9.50
N ALA A 531 13.22 3.96 8.46
CA ALA A 531 13.89 2.69 8.18
C ALA A 531 14.81 2.25 9.32
N VAL A 532 15.63 3.17 9.87
CA VAL A 532 16.52 2.89 11.00
C VAL A 532 15.73 2.54 12.27
N LEU A 533 14.65 3.28 12.54
CA LEU A 533 13.78 3.01 13.70
C LEU A 533 13.08 1.66 13.57
N HIS A 534 12.58 1.33 12.38
CA HIS A 534 11.98 0.02 12.09
C HIS A 534 12.99 -1.12 12.30
N GLU A 535 14.21 -1.00 11.79
CA GLU A 535 15.27 -2.00 12.01
C GLU A 535 15.65 -2.12 13.50
N SER A 536 15.66 -1.00 14.24
CA SER A 536 15.93 -1.03 15.68
C SER A 536 14.87 -1.80 16.48
N LEU A 537 13.61 -1.80 16.02
CA LEU A 537 12.53 -2.58 16.62
C LEU A 537 12.77 -4.07 16.44
N GLU A 538 13.13 -4.49 15.23
CA GLU A 538 13.47 -5.88 14.91
C GLU A 538 14.62 -6.38 15.80
N VAL A 539 15.72 -5.62 15.85
CA VAL A 539 16.89 -5.97 16.69
C VAL A 539 16.52 -6.04 18.17
N ALA A 540 15.74 -5.08 18.68
CA ALA A 540 15.33 -5.07 20.07
C ALA A 540 14.36 -6.22 20.41
N ALA A 541 13.46 -6.57 19.50
CA ALA A 541 12.52 -7.68 19.67
C ALA A 541 13.26 -9.03 19.71
N GLN A 542 14.26 -9.22 18.85
CA GLN A 542 15.12 -10.42 18.89
C GLN A 542 15.84 -10.61 20.24
N ALA A 543 16.13 -9.53 20.95
CA ALA A 543 16.79 -9.60 22.26
C ALA A 543 15.85 -10.06 23.41
N LEU A 544 14.55 -10.23 23.17
CA LEU A 544 13.56 -10.62 24.18
C LEU A 544 13.51 -12.13 24.48
N GLY A 545 14.23 -12.96 23.72
CA GLY A 545 14.29 -14.40 23.91
C GLY A 545 15.31 -15.06 22.98
N ARG A 546 15.62 -16.35 23.19
CA ARG A 546 16.66 -17.02 22.40
C ARG A 546 16.21 -17.51 21.03
N ARG A 547 14.90 -17.55 20.81
CA ARG A 547 14.26 -18.15 19.62
C ARG A 547 13.10 -17.29 19.13
N VAL A 548 13.22 -15.97 19.27
CA VAL A 548 12.23 -15.04 18.72
C VAL A 548 12.16 -15.26 17.21
N VAL A 549 10.95 -15.29 16.67
CA VAL A 549 10.74 -15.47 15.22
C VAL A 549 11.26 -14.28 14.44
N ASP A 550 11.66 -14.50 13.20
CA ASP A 550 11.97 -13.41 12.28
C ASP A 550 10.71 -12.55 12.05
N ASN A 551 10.88 -11.22 11.93
CA ASN A 551 9.82 -10.24 11.72
C ASN A 551 8.64 -10.38 12.73
N PRO A 552 8.89 -10.33 14.05
CA PRO A 552 7.86 -10.60 15.05
C PRO A 552 6.71 -9.58 15.01
N PHE A 553 6.94 -8.35 14.53
CA PHE A 553 5.86 -7.35 14.33
C PHE A 553 4.93 -7.73 13.18
N MET A 554 5.47 -8.30 12.09
CA MET A 554 4.68 -8.83 10.98
C MET A 554 3.83 -10.02 11.45
N ILE A 555 4.44 -10.98 12.15
CA ILE A 555 3.70 -12.11 12.74
C ILE A 555 2.62 -11.61 13.69
N LEU A 556 2.94 -10.64 14.55
CA LEU A 556 1.98 -10.05 15.49
C LEU A 556 0.79 -9.46 14.73
N SER A 557 1.03 -8.68 13.67
CA SER A 557 -0.03 -8.14 12.81
C SER A 557 -0.94 -9.24 12.26
N PHE A 558 -0.38 -10.32 11.71
CA PHE A 558 -1.16 -11.42 11.16
C PHE A 558 -1.92 -12.24 12.20
N LEU A 559 -1.52 -12.25 13.48
CA LEU A 559 -2.33 -12.85 14.54
C LEU A 559 -3.69 -12.16 14.70
N ALA A 560 -3.80 -10.90 14.26
CA ALA A 560 -5.02 -10.10 14.31
C ALA A 560 -5.87 -10.13 13.04
N LEU A 561 -5.47 -10.88 12.01
CA LEU A 561 -6.16 -10.92 10.72
C LEU A 561 -7.08 -12.15 10.62
N PRO A 562 -8.41 -12.04 10.90
CA PRO A 562 -9.31 -13.17 11.08
C PRO A 562 -9.68 -13.91 9.77
N VAL A 563 -9.26 -13.40 8.61
CA VAL A 563 -9.48 -14.05 7.31
C VAL A 563 -8.46 -15.14 6.98
N ILE A 564 -7.39 -15.27 7.78
CA ILE A 564 -6.34 -16.27 7.55
C ILE A 564 -6.44 -17.43 8.58
N PRO A 565 -6.52 -18.70 8.16
CA PRO A 565 -6.54 -19.87 9.06
C PRO A 565 -5.29 -20.04 9.95
N HIS A 566 -5.34 -20.80 11.06
CA HIS A 566 -6.52 -21.44 11.68
C HIS A 566 -7.06 -20.62 12.87
N LEU A 567 -6.24 -20.34 13.89
CA LEU A 567 -6.65 -19.52 15.04
C LEU A 567 -6.07 -18.10 14.98
N LYS A 568 -6.91 -17.11 15.30
CA LYS A 568 -6.58 -15.68 15.31
C LYS A 568 -7.16 -15.01 16.57
N VAL A 569 -6.84 -13.75 16.81
CA VAL A 569 -7.40 -12.97 17.93
C VAL A 569 -7.82 -11.59 17.42
N THR A 570 -9.06 -11.21 17.65
CA THR A 570 -9.54 -9.84 17.38
C THR A 570 -9.75 -9.09 18.69
N ASP A 571 -10.16 -7.82 18.63
CA ASP A 571 -10.54 -7.05 19.83
C ASP A 571 -11.71 -7.70 20.60
N ARG A 572 -12.43 -8.63 19.96
CA ARG A 572 -13.62 -9.31 20.51
C ARG A 572 -13.32 -10.70 21.08
N GLY A 573 -12.10 -11.23 20.90
CA GLY A 573 -11.68 -12.49 21.50
C GLY A 573 -10.92 -13.43 20.55
N LEU A 574 -10.73 -14.67 21.01
CA LEU A 574 -10.11 -15.75 20.24
C LEU A 574 -11.07 -16.21 19.13
N PHE A 575 -10.58 -16.23 17.89
CA PHE A 575 -11.36 -16.51 16.69
C PHE A 575 -10.83 -17.76 15.97
N ASP A 576 -11.75 -18.63 15.57
CA ASP A 576 -11.48 -19.82 14.77
C ASP A 576 -11.88 -19.52 13.32
N ALA A 577 -10.88 -19.26 12.46
CA ALA A 577 -11.11 -18.83 11.09
C ALA A 577 -11.60 -19.97 10.18
N ASP A 578 -11.44 -21.24 10.59
CA ASP A 578 -12.02 -22.37 9.86
C ASP A 578 -13.53 -22.44 10.05
N ARG A 579 -13.98 -22.17 11.29
CA ARG A 579 -15.40 -22.21 11.67
C ARG A 579 -16.08 -20.85 11.56
N PHE A 580 -15.29 -19.79 11.38
CA PHE A 580 -15.71 -18.40 11.30
C PHE A 580 -16.54 -17.97 12.53
N GLU A 581 -16.11 -18.39 13.72
CA GLU A 581 -16.76 -18.09 15.00
C GLU A 581 -15.76 -17.78 16.11
N PHE A 582 -16.21 -17.08 17.14
CA PHE A 582 -15.46 -16.96 18.38
C PHE A 582 -15.52 -18.26 19.18
N ILE A 583 -14.38 -18.67 19.71
CA ILE A 583 -14.26 -19.84 20.58
C ILE A 583 -13.82 -19.42 21.98
N PRO A 584 -14.21 -20.15 23.04
CA PRO A 584 -13.76 -19.82 24.39
C PRO A 584 -12.23 -19.99 24.51
N LEU A 585 -11.59 -19.07 25.23
CA LEU A 585 -10.14 -19.17 25.48
C LEU A 585 -9.79 -20.39 26.33
N THR A 586 -10.59 -20.67 27.36
CA THR A 586 -10.51 -21.92 28.14
C THR A 586 -11.82 -22.70 28.05
N ARG A 587 -11.74 -24.02 27.91
CA ARG A 587 -12.91 -24.91 27.78
C ARG A 587 -12.89 -26.05 28.80
N GLY A 588 -14.11 -26.55 29.08
CA GLY A 588 -14.43 -27.64 30.00
C GLY A 588 -13.88 -28.99 29.61
#